data_AF-A0A2N5KFP9-F1
#
_entry.id   AF-A0A2N5KFP9-F1
#
_cell.length_a   1.000
_cell.length_b   1.000
_cell.length_c   1.000
_cell.angle_alpha   90.00
_cell.angle_beta   90.00
_cell.angle_gamma   90.00
#
_symmetry.space_group_name_H-M   'P 1'
#
loop_
_entity.id
_entity.type
_entity.pdbx_description
1 polymer ?
#
loop_
_entity_poly.entity_id
_entity_poly.type
_entity_poly.pdbx_seq_one_letter_code
_entity_poly.pdbx_strand_id
1 'polypeptide(L)' 'MASTTVTCALHARKTDLKTGEVLNDDLSCTFKFLVKVEDSAVYLDTNALASMAASPV' A
#
# COMPACT_ATOMS: atom_id res chain seq x y z
N MET A 1 -13.77 14.52 2.43
CA MET A 1 -13.60 13.09 2.78
C MET A 1 -12.49 12.55 1.90
N ALA A 2 -11.38 12.07 2.47
CA ALA A 2 -10.31 11.47 1.66
C ALA A 2 -10.78 10.13 1.10
N SER A 3 -10.42 9.80 -0.15
CA SER A 3 -10.72 8.48 -0.73
C SER A 3 -9.95 7.41 0.04
N THR A 4 -10.62 6.34 0.45
CA THR A 4 -9.99 5.17 1.11
C THR A 4 -9.48 4.15 0.10
N THR A 5 -9.69 4.39 -1.19
CA THR A 5 -9.33 3.46 -2.27
C THR A 5 -8.61 4.19 -3.39
N VAL A 6 -7.74 3.46 -4.10
CA VAL A 6 -7.08 3.92 -5.33
C VAL A 6 -7.41 2.97 -6.47
N THR A 7 -7.60 3.51 -7.66
CA THR A 7 -7.80 2.72 -8.88
C THR A 7 -6.52 2.71 -9.70
N CYS A 8 -6.02 1.51 -10.03
CA CYS A 8 -4.92 1.34 -10.96
C CYS A 8 -5.33 1.86 -12.34
N ALA A 9 -4.61 2.86 -12.86
CA ALA A 9 -4.92 3.48 -14.15
C ALA A 9 -4.77 2.52 -15.35
N LEU A 10 -4.02 1.42 -15.20
CA LEU A 10 -3.78 0.46 -16.27
C LEU A 10 -4.83 -0.65 -16.34
N HIS A 11 -5.21 -1.19 -15.18
CA HIS A 11 -6.05 -2.40 -15.10
C HIS A 11 -7.41 -2.17 -14.43
N ALA A 12 -7.73 -0.92 -14.06
CA ALA A 12 -8.94 -0.56 -13.34
C ALA A 12 -9.18 -1.33 -12.02
N ARG A 13 -8.11 -1.90 -11.44
CA ARG A 13 -8.14 -2.58 -10.14
C ARG A 13 -8.32 -1.55 -9.03
N LYS A 14 -9.26 -1.80 -8.12
CA LYS A 14 -9.58 -0.94 -6.99
C LYS A 14 -8.95 -1.52 -5.73
N THR A 15 -8.03 -0.80 -5.13
CA THR A 15 -7.29 -1.26 -3.95
C THR A 15 -7.70 -0.44 -2.72
N ASP A 16 -8.00 -1.11 -1.61
CA ASP A 16 -8.19 -0.46 -0.31
C ASP A 16 -6.84 -0.03 0.28
N LEU A 17 -6.69 1.26 0.62
CA LEU A 17 -5.42 1.83 1.08
C LEU A 17 -5.04 1.40 2.50
N LYS A 18 -5.99 0.88 3.30
CA LYS A 18 -5.74 0.43 4.67
C LYS A 18 -5.33 -1.05 4.70
N THR A 19 -6.03 -1.89 3.96
CA THR A 19 -5.83 -3.34 3.97
C THR A 19 -4.89 -3.81 2.87
N GLY A 20 -4.75 -3.05 1.79
CA GLY A 20 -4.00 -3.44 0.59
C GLY A 20 -4.77 -4.39 -0.33
N GLU A 21 -6.02 -4.73 0.02
CA GLU A 21 -6.87 -5.68 -0.70
C GLU A 21 -7.31 -5.13 -2.06
N VAL A 22 -7.28 -5.98 -3.08
CA VAL A 22 -7.88 -5.67 -4.39
C VAL A 22 -9.37 -6.06 -4.31
N LEU A 23 -10.25 -5.07 -4.39
CA LEU A 23 -11.68 -5.24 -4.08
C LEU A 23 -12.52 -5.77 -5.26
N ASN A 24 -11.92 -5.84 -6.45
CA ASN A 24 -12.62 -6.17 -7.70
C ASN A 24 -11.83 -7.14 -8.59
N ASP A 25 -10.90 -7.90 -8.00
CA ASP A 25 -10.08 -8.92 -8.64
C ASP A 25 -9.67 -9.93 -7.56
N ASP A 26 -9.49 -11.21 -7.91
CA ASP A 26 -9.14 -12.28 -6.94
C ASP A 26 -7.62 -12.36 -6.66
N LEU A 27 -6.95 -11.20 -6.69
CA LEU A 27 -5.51 -11.10 -6.48
C LEU A 27 -5.16 -11.03 -4.99
N SER A 28 -3.95 -11.47 -4.67
CA SER A 28 -3.38 -11.26 -3.34
C SER A 28 -3.29 -9.76 -3.01
N CYS A 29 -3.33 -9.45 -1.72
CA CYS A 29 -3.16 -8.09 -1.24
C CYS A 29 -1.83 -7.48 -1.70
N THR A 30 -1.88 -6.18 -2.00
CA THR A 30 -0.69 -5.36 -2.22
C THR A 30 0.16 -5.24 -0.95
N PHE A 31 1.46 -5.06 -1.14
CA PHE A 31 2.40 -4.83 -0.04
C PHE A 31 2.04 -3.59 0.77
N LYS A 32 2.21 -3.68 2.09
CA LYS A 32 2.00 -2.57 3.03
C LYS A 32 3.23 -2.34 3.88
N PHE A 33 3.55 -1.09 4.14
CA PHE A 33 4.56 -0.67 5.08
C PHE A 33 3.95 0.36 6.04
N LEU A 34 4.43 0.37 7.28
CA LEU A 34 3.98 1.31 8.29
C LEU A 34 4.55 2.70 8.01
N VAL A 35 3.73 3.72 8.26
CA VAL A 35 4.12 5.13 8.18
C VAL A 35 3.87 5.82 9.52
N LYS A 36 4.76 6.72 9.92
CA LYS A 36 4.54 7.62 11.07
C LYS A 36 4.29 9.02 10.53
N VAL A 37 3.27 9.71 11.04
CA VAL A 37 3.00 11.11 10.73
C VAL A 37 3.26 11.95 11.97
N GLU A 38 4.17 12.91 11.88
CA GLU A 38 4.58 13.80 12.98
C GLU A 38 5.11 15.10 12.38
N ASP A 39 4.83 16.25 13.01
CA ASP A 39 5.31 17.57 12.57
C ASP A 39 5.07 17.88 11.08
N SER A 40 3.90 17.51 10.57
CA SER A 40 3.52 17.65 9.15
C SER A 40 4.43 16.89 8.16
N ALA A 41 5.24 15.96 8.65
CA ALA A 41 6.08 15.07 7.87
C ALA A 41 5.58 13.63 7.93
N VAL A 42 5.89 12.86 6.88
CA VAL A 42 5.62 11.42 6.78
C VAL A 42 6.95 10.69 6.83
N TYR A 43 7.11 9.80 7.81
CA TYR A 43 8.31 9.03 8.03
C TYR A 43 8.12 7.57 7.62
N LEU A 44 9.16 7.02 7.01
CA LEU A 44 9.22 5.66 6.48
C LEU A 44 10.42 4.94 7.10
N ASP A 45 10.23 3.70 7.52
CA ASP A 45 11.34 2.83 7.94
C ASP A 45 11.97 2.18 6.69
N THR A 46 13.12 2.69 6.29
CA THR A 46 13.84 2.23 5.09
C THR A 46 14.37 0.81 5.22
N ASN A 47 14.67 0.33 6.44
CA ASN A 47 15.10 -1.05 6.66
C ASN A 47 13.92 -2.01 6.51
N ALA A 48 12.75 -1.63 7.02
CA ALA A 48 11.53 -2.41 6.82
C ALA A 48 11.11 -2.45 5.34
N LEU A 49 11.25 -1.34 4.60
CA LEU A 49 11.01 -1.33 3.15
C LEU A 49 12.00 -2.22 2.40
N ALA A 50 13.29 -2.18 2.76
CA ALA A 50 14.33 -2.97 2.10
C ALA A 50 14.12 -4.48 2.31
N SER A 51 13.67 -4.91 3.49
CA SER A 51 13.39 -6.33 3.76
C SER A 51 12.18 -6.86 2.98
N MET A 52 11.19 -6.01 2.70
CA MET A 52 10.05 -6.37 1.84
C MET A 52 10.44 -6.54 0.37
N ALA A 53 11.38 -5.73 -0.13
CA ALA A 53 11.89 -5.86 -1.51
C ALA A 53 12.77 -7.11 -1.72
N ALA A 54 13.32 -7.67 -0.63
CA ALA A 54 14.17 -8.86 -0.65
C ALA A 54 13.39 -10.18 -0.49
N SER A 55 12.11 -10.13 -0.11
CA SER A 55 11.28 -11.32 0.03
C SER A 55 10.79 -11.79 -1.36
N PRO A 56 11.07 -13.05 -1.76
CA PRO A 56 10.56 -13.57 -3.02
C PRO A 56 9.04 -13.69 -2.90
N VAL A 57 8.34 -13.09 -3.86
CA VAL A 57 6.93 -13.38 -4.14
C VAL A 57 6.86 -14.70 -4.90
#